data_AF-A0A9R1L620-F1
#
_entry.id   AF-A0A9R1L620-F1
#
_cell.length_a   1.000
_cell.length_b   1.000
_cell.length_c   1.000
_cell.angle_alpha   90.00
_cell.angle_beta   90.00
_cell.angle_gamma   90.00
#
_symmetry.space_group_name_H-M   'P 1'
#
loop_
_entity.id
_entity.type
_entity.pdbx_description
1 polymer ?
#
loop_
_entity_poly.entity_id
_entity_poly.type
_entity_poly.pdbx_seq_one_letter_code
_entity_poly.pdbx_strand_id
1 'polypeptide(L)'
;MALVLHAGSGNKNVFKALIAAEYSGVNVELVKDFQMGVSNHTPDFLKMNPIGKVSVLETTGGPVFKSNAIARYVARMKADNPLYGSSLVEYSHIEQWIDFSTTEVDANIGKWLYPRLGFYPYVAVIEDTFITALKRALGALDTHLASNTYLVGHSVTLADIVMACNLYHGFTRIMTKSFTSEFPHVERYFWTMVNQPNMKKVMGDVKQAESVPPVQNKAAAPKEQKPKDAKKETKKKEAKKEAQKLEPVEKAEEEEAAPKPKPKNALDLLPPSKMILDEWKKLYSNTKTNFREVAIKGFWDMYDPEGYSLWFCDFKYNEENTVSFVTMNKVGGFLQRMDLCRKYAFWKMLVIGSEPPFKVKGLWLFRGPEIPQFVMDEVYDMALYDWAKVDLSDAAQKERVSAMIEDLEPFEGEALLDAKCFK
;
A
#
# COMPACT_ATOMS: atom_id res chain seq x y z
N MET A 1 43.95 2.52 3.08
CA MET A 1 43.14 3.28 4.05
C MET A 1 41.74 2.68 4.05
N ALA A 2 41.10 2.53 5.20
CA ALA A 2 39.71 2.07 5.27
C ALA A 2 38.77 3.19 4.80
N LEU A 3 37.67 2.84 4.14
CA LEU A 3 36.54 3.76 4.00
C LEU A 3 35.67 3.70 5.26
N VAL A 4 35.06 4.83 5.64
CA VAL A 4 34.21 4.92 6.83
C VAL A 4 32.74 4.93 6.41
N LEU A 5 31.95 4.01 6.98
CA LEU A 5 30.53 3.84 6.68
C LEU A 5 29.67 4.20 7.90
N HIS A 6 28.93 5.29 7.80
CA HIS A 6 28.02 5.78 8.84
C HIS A 6 26.68 5.05 8.77
N ALA A 7 26.52 4.03 9.61
CA ALA A 7 25.26 3.36 9.89
C ALA A 7 25.34 2.47 11.15
N GLY A 8 24.17 2.12 11.70
CA GLY A 8 24.07 1.04 12.68
C GLY A 8 24.23 -0.34 12.04
N SER A 9 24.65 -1.32 12.84
CA SER A 9 24.78 -2.73 12.44
C SER A 9 23.42 -3.40 12.17
N GLY A 10 23.45 -4.57 11.53
CA GLY A 10 22.24 -5.39 11.29
C GLY A 10 21.26 -4.89 10.22
N ASN A 11 21.59 -3.81 9.50
CA ASN A 11 20.72 -3.22 8.48
C ASN A 11 21.00 -3.80 7.09
N LYS A 12 19.97 -4.35 6.42
CA LYS A 12 20.09 -4.93 5.07
C LYS A 12 20.70 -3.98 4.01
N ASN A 13 20.52 -2.67 4.18
CA ASN A 13 21.08 -1.67 3.27
C ASN A 13 22.59 -1.43 3.49
N VAL A 14 23.08 -1.73 4.69
CA VAL A 14 24.51 -1.69 5.05
C VAL A 14 25.22 -2.92 4.50
N PHE A 15 24.58 -4.09 4.59
CA PHE A 15 25.13 -5.35 4.07
C PHE A 15 25.56 -5.24 2.60
N LYS A 16 24.79 -4.54 1.74
CA LYS A 16 25.14 -4.30 0.33
C LYS A 16 26.57 -3.77 0.14
N ALA A 17 26.96 -2.77 0.95
CA ALA A 17 28.28 -2.15 0.87
C ALA A 17 29.37 -3.04 1.44
N LEU A 18 29.12 -3.68 2.58
CA LEU A 18 30.09 -4.56 3.24
C LEU A 18 30.34 -5.84 2.45
N ILE A 19 29.31 -6.46 1.86
CA ILE A 19 29.46 -7.64 0.99
C ILE A 19 30.22 -7.26 -0.29
N ALA A 20 29.89 -6.13 -0.91
CA ALA A 20 30.66 -5.63 -2.04
C ALA A 20 32.14 -5.40 -1.67
N ALA A 21 32.41 -4.93 -0.44
CA ALA A 21 33.75 -4.74 0.08
C ALA A 21 34.53 -6.07 0.20
N GLU A 22 33.89 -7.11 0.75
CA GLU A 22 34.46 -8.48 0.86
C GLU A 22 34.81 -9.07 -0.50
N TYR A 23 33.89 -9.01 -1.49
CA TYR A 23 34.17 -9.49 -2.85
C TYR A 23 35.24 -8.67 -3.58
N SER A 24 35.37 -7.37 -3.26
CA SER A 24 36.31 -6.46 -3.95
C SER A 24 37.66 -6.32 -3.21
N GLY A 25 37.86 -6.96 -2.05
CA GLY A 25 39.04 -6.76 -1.22
C GLY A 25 39.24 -5.30 -0.76
N VAL A 26 38.15 -4.55 -0.59
CA VAL A 26 38.16 -3.16 -0.11
C VAL A 26 37.89 -3.17 1.39
N ASN A 27 38.65 -2.41 2.19
CA ASN A 27 38.33 -2.27 3.62
C ASN A 27 37.28 -1.16 3.82
N VAL A 28 36.14 -1.53 4.40
CA VAL A 28 35.05 -0.62 4.77
C VAL A 28 34.69 -0.88 6.25
N GLU A 29 34.90 0.13 7.09
CA GLU A 29 34.69 0.06 8.53
C GLU A 29 33.43 0.84 8.93
N LEU A 30 32.62 0.26 9.82
CA LEU A 30 31.47 0.96 10.39
C LEU A 30 31.92 1.95 11.47
N VAL A 31 31.28 3.12 11.51
CA VAL A 31 31.46 4.08 12.59
C VAL A 31 31.07 3.45 13.93
N LYS A 32 31.97 3.53 14.91
CA LYS A 32 31.74 3.06 16.27
C LYS A 32 30.65 3.91 16.93
N ASP A 33 29.86 3.27 17.80
CA ASP A 33 28.84 3.93 18.62
C ASP A 33 27.77 4.72 17.85
N PHE A 34 27.49 4.32 16.60
CA PHE A 34 26.44 4.93 15.78
C PHE A 34 25.04 4.67 16.36
N GLN A 35 24.32 5.74 16.70
CA GLN A 35 22.97 5.68 17.28
C GLN A 35 21.93 6.17 16.27
N MET A 36 21.09 5.27 15.79
CA MET A 36 19.98 5.60 14.88
C MET A 36 18.95 6.47 15.60
N GLY A 37 18.54 7.58 14.98
CA GLY A 37 17.70 8.62 15.58
C GLY A 37 18.51 9.76 16.23
N VAL A 38 19.81 9.58 16.47
CA VAL A 38 20.68 10.60 17.09
C VAL A 38 21.81 11.00 16.14
N SER A 39 22.72 10.07 15.82
CA SER A 39 23.90 10.35 14.98
C SER A 39 23.53 10.89 13.60
N ASN A 40 22.46 10.34 12.99
CA ASN A 40 21.97 10.74 11.67
C ASN A 40 21.19 12.08 11.63
N HIS A 41 20.97 12.72 12.78
CA HIS A 41 20.36 14.05 12.89
C HIS A 41 21.34 15.13 13.37
N THR A 42 22.61 14.79 13.58
CA THR A 42 23.66 15.77 13.89
C THR A 42 23.91 16.70 12.69
N PRO A 43 24.28 17.98 12.93
CA PRO A 43 24.59 18.91 11.83
C PRO A 43 25.67 18.39 10.88
N ASP A 44 26.67 17.67 11.38
CA ASP A 44 27.76 17.13 10.56
C ASP A 44 27.32 15.95 9.70
N PHE A 45 26.46 15.06 10.20
CA PHE A 45 25.84 14.03 9.36
C PHE A 45 24.93 14.65 8.29
N LEU A 46 24.16 15.69 8.65
CA LEU A 46 23.25 16.37 7.70
C LEU A 46 24.00 17.15 6.60
N LYS A 47 25.24 17.60 6.83
CA LYS A 47 26.13 18.11 5.76
C LYS A 47 26.48 17.01 4.74
N MET A 48 26.61 15.75 5.18
CA MET A 48 26.93 14.62 4.30
C MET A 48 25.70 14.02 3.61
N ASN A 49 24.55 13.98 4.30
CA ASN A 49 23.28 13.58 3.73
C ASN A 49 22.14 14.45 4.30
N PRO A 50 21.62 15.43 3.52
CA PRO A 50 20.59 16.36 4.01
C PRO A 50 19.23 15.69 4.30
N ILE A 51 19.04 14.43 3.87
CA ILE A 51 17.83 13.63 4.15
C ILE A 51 17.91 12.97 5.54
N GLY A 52 19.08 12.96 6.19
CA GLY A 52 19.27 12.33 7.51
C GLY A 52 19.07 10.81 7.51
N LYS A 53 19.20 10.14 6.37
CA LYS A 53 19.05 8.68 6.24
C LYS A 53 20.40 7.96 6.22
N VAL A 54 20.42 6.75 6.79
CA VAL A 54 21.56 5.83 6.68
C VAL A 54 21.42 4.92 5.45
N SER A 55 22.50 4.44 4.85
CA SER A 55 23.92 4.69 5.16
C SER A 55 24.53 5.86 4.37
N VAL A 56 25.68 6.33 4.85
CA VAL A 56 26.55 7.31 4.17
C VAL A 56 27.99 6.81 4.24
N LEU A 57 28.69 6.80 3.10
CA LEU A 57 30.10 6.44 2.99
C LEU A 57 30.95 7.70 2.87
N GLU A 58 31.97 7.84 3.72
CA GLU A 58 33.01 8.86 3.54
C GLU A 58 34.03 8.37 2.50
N THR A 59 34.40 9.24 1.57
CA THR A 59 35.44 8.99 0.57
C THR A 59 36.36 10.21 0.48
N THR A 60 37.55 10.03 -0.10
CA THR A 60 38.49 11.13 -0.35
C THR A 60 37.94 12.20 -1.30
N GLY A 61 36.93 11.88 -2.12
CA GLY A 61 36.23 12.82 -3.00
C GLY A 61 34.95 13.42 -2.41
N GLY A 62 34.65 13.15 -1.13
CA GLY A 62 33.43 13.58 -0.45
C GLY A 62 32.47 12.44 -0.11
N PRO A 63 31.34 12.73 0.57
CA PRO A 63 30.41 11.72 1.04
C PRO A 63 29.50 11.17 -0.08
N VAL A 64 29.24 9.86 -0.04
CA VAL A 64 28.30 9.16 -0.93
C VAL A 64 27.16 8.59 -0.09
N PHE A 65 25.91 8.95 -0.40
CA PHE A 65 24.71 8.40 0.26
C PHE A 65 23.85 7.60 -0.73
N LYS A 66 22.88 6.85 -0.19
CA LYS A 66 22.10 5.74 -0.83
C LYS A 66 22.91 4.44 -0.92
N SER A 67 22.37 3.36 -0.35
CA SER A 67 23.03 2.06 -0.25
C SER A 67 23.45 1.45 -1.59
N ASN A 68 22.62 1.52 -2.63
CA ASN A 68 22.99 1.02 -3.95
C ASN A 68 24.14 1.85 -4.57
N ALA A 69 24.18 3.18 -4.36
CA ALA A 69 25.27 4.03 -4.86
C ALA A 69 26.58 3.80 -4.09
N ILE A 70 26.51 3.58 -2.77
CA ILE A 70 27.65 3.20 -1.93
C ILE A 70 28.22 1.84 -2.37
N ALA A 71 27.37 0.83 -2.55
CA ALA A 71 27.80 -0.50 -2.97
C ALA A 71 28.45 -0.46 -4.37
N ARG A 72 27.88 0.36 -5.28
CA ARG A 72 28.49 0.67 -6.58
C ARG A 72 29.88 1.31 -6.44
N TYR A 73 30.02 2.34 -5.60
CA TYR A 73 31.31 3.00 -5.36
C TYR A 73 32.37 2.03 -4.85
N VAL A 74 32.05 1.25 -3.81
CA VAL A 74 32.95 0.25 -3.22
C VAL A 74 33.39 -0.78 -4.27
N ALA A 75 32.45 -1.32 -5.06
CA ALA A 75 32.78 -2.26 -6.11
C ALA A 75 33.66 -1.65 -7.23
N ARG A 76 33.52 -0.35 -7.56
CA ARG A 76 34.37 0.31 -8.57
C ARG A 76 35.78 0.70 -8.07
N MET A 77 36.10 0.54 -6.78
CA MET A 77 37.43 0.88 -6.26
C MET A 77 38.55 -0.08 -6.73
N LYS A 78 38.20 -1.21 -7.33
CA LYS A 78 39.13 -2.14 -7.98
C LYS A 78 38.67 -2.35 -9.43
N ALA A 79 39.57 -2.16 -10.38
CA ALA A 79 39.27 -2.32 -11.80
C ALA A 79 38.94 -3.78 -12.15
N ASP A 80 39.72 -4.73 -11.61
CA ASP A 80 39.60 -6.16 -11.89
C ASP A 80 38.56 -6.86 -10.99
N ASN A 81 37.36 -6.28 -10.90
CA ASN A 81 36.29 -6.76 -10.03
C ASN A 81 35.18 -7.49 -10.83
N PRO A 82 34.88 -8.78 -10.56
CA PRO A 82 33.82 -9.50 -11.26
C PRO A 82 32.40 -8.94 -11.01
N LEU A 83 32.20 -8.10 -9.98
CA LEU A 83 30.85 -7.63 -9.60
C LEU A 83 30.14 -6.77 -10.65
N TYR A 84 30.85 -6.26 -11.67
CA TYR A 84 30.31 -5.33 -12.66
C TYR A 84 30.04 -5.90 -14.05
N GLY A 85 30.33 -7.19 -14.26
CA GLY A 85 30.34 -7.78 -15.59
C GLY A 85 31.49 -7.25 -16.45
N SER A 86 31.55 -7.73 -17.69
CA SER A 86 32.64 -7.53 -18.64
C SER A 86 32.23 -6.75 -19.91
N SER A 87 30.93 -6.57 -20.12
CA SER A 87 30.36 -5.91 -21.31
C SER A 87 29.30 -4.87 -20.95
N LEU A 88 29.00 -3.97 -21.89
CA LEU A 88 27.93 -2.97 -21.75
C LEU A 88 26.55 -3.61 -21.52
N VAL A 89 26.31 -4.80 -22.09
CA VAL A 89 25.06 -5.54 -21.92
C VAL A 89 24.96 -6.15 -20.53
N GLU A 90 26.04 -6.78 -20.04
CA GLU A 90 26.08 -7.28 -18.65
C GLU A 90 25.94 -6.15 -17.63
N TYR A 91 26.62 -5.01 -17.86
CA TYR A 91 26.45 -3.81 -17.05
C TYR A 91 24.98 -3.36 -17.01
N SER A 92 24.32 -3.31 -18.16
CA SER A 92 22.91 -2.91 -18.27
C SER A 92 21.98 -3.89 -17.55
N HIS A 93 22.23 -5.20 -17.65
CA HIS A 93 21.47 -6.22 -16.90
C HIS A 93 21.71 -6.11 -15.38
N ILE A 94 22.93 -5.79 -14.93
CA ILE A 94 23.23 -5.59 -13.52
C ILE A 94 22.44 -4.40 -12.96
N GLU A 95 22.44 -3.27 -13.67
CA GLU A 95 21.66 -2.09 -13.29
C GLU A 95 20.15 -2.36 -13.31
N GLN A 96 19.65 -3.06 -14.35
CA GLN A 96 18.25 -3.51 -14.45
C GLN A 96 17.81 -4.31 -13.22
N TRP A 97 18.61 -5.29 -12.78
CA TRP A 97 18.26 -6.11 -11.61
C TRP A 97 18.41 -5.35 -10.28
N ILE A 98 19.36 -4.42 -10.17
CA ILE A 98 19.48 -3.52 -9.01
C ILE A 98 18.21 -2.67 -8.87
N ASP A 99 17.74 -2.06 -9.96
CA ASP A 99 16.57 -1.20 -9.95
C ASP A 99 15.29 -2.02 -9.73
N PHE A 100 15.09 -3.13 -10.46
CA PHE A 100 13.98 -4.06 -10.25
C PHE A 100 13.91 -4.56 -8.79
N SER A 101 15.04 -4.97 -8.20
CA SER A 101 15.07 -5.41 -6.80
C SER A 101 14.69 -4.30 -5.82
N THR A 102 14.88 -3.03 -6.20
CA THR A 102 14.60 -1.87 -5.35
C THR A 102 13.15 -1.42 -5.49
N THR A 103 12.59 -1.44 -6.71
CA THR A 103 11.23 -0.97 -7.01
C THR A 103 10.15 -2.03 -6.88
N GLU A 104 10.40 -3.26 -7.36
CA GLU A 104 9.39 -4.33 -7.42
C GLU A 104 9.51 -5.34 -6.26
N VAL A 105 10.68 -5.44 -5.61
CA VAL A 105 10.90 -6.38 -4.49
C VAL A 105 10.99 -5.63 -3.15
N ASP A 106 11.99 -4.77 -2.95
CA ASP A 106 12.24 -4.13 -1.65
C ASP A 106 11.11 -3.20 -1.20
N ALA A 107 10.57 -2.41 -2.13
CA ALA A 107 9.45 -1.51 -1.83
C ALA A 107 8.21 -2.30 -1.38
N ASN A 108 7.87 -3.39 -2.06
CA ASN A 108 6.71 -4.21 -1.74
C ASN A 108 6.90 -5.00 -0.43
N ILE A 109 8.09 -5.57 -0.18
CA ILE A 109 8.45 -6.16 1.13
C ILE A 109 8.34 -5.12 2.25
N GLY A 110 8.86 -3.90 2.05
CA GLY A 110 8.77 -2.83 3.04
C GLY A 110 7.33 -2.39 3.32
N LYS A 111 6.49 -2.32 2.29
CA LYS A 111 5.07 -1.97 2.42
C LYS A 111 4.24 -3.06 3.10
N TRP A 112 4.63 -4.33 3.02
CA TRP A 112 4.05 -5.42 3.81
C TRP A 112 4.56 -5.41 5.26
N LEU A 113 5.88 -5.38 5.47
CA LEU A 113 6.48 -5.54 6.80
C LEU A 113 6.29 -4.33 7.72
N TYR A 114 6.53 -3.11 7.24
CA TYR A 114 6.63 -1.94 8.11
C TYR A 114 5.32 -1.53 8.80
N PRO A 115 4.12 -1.64 8.17
CA PRO A 115 2.86 -1.46 8.88
C PRO A 115 2.63 -2.48 10.00
N ARG A 116 2.95 -3.77 9.76
CA ARG A 116 2.83 -4.81 10.80
C ARG A 116 3.72 -4.55 12.02
N LEU A 117 4.92 -3.99 11.81
CA LEU A 117 5.82 -3.53 12.87
C LEU A 117 5.45 -2.15 13.46
N GLY A 118 4.30 -1.57 13.08
CA GLY A 118 3.82 -0.29 13.59
C GLY A 118 4.72 0.91 13.25
N PHE A 119 5.44 0.88 12.13
CA PHE A 119 6.12 2.08 11.60
C PHE A 119 5.19 2.94 10.75
N TYR A 120 4.10 2.36 10.23
CA TYR A 120 3.03 3.02 9.49
C TYR A 120 1.68 2.46 9.95
N PRO A 121 0.55 3.14 9.68
CA PRO A 121 -0.78 2.56 9.85
C PRO A 121 -0.91 1.26 9.05
N TYR A 122 -1.51 0.23 9.66
CA TYR A 122 -1.85 -1.03 9.00
C TYR A 122 -3.23 -0.93 8.36
N VAL A 123 -3.33 -1.33 7.09
CA VAL A 123 -4.57 -1.44 6.33
C VAL A 123 -4.50 -2.73 5.52
N ALA A 124 -5.44 -3.64 5.73
CA ALA A 124 -5.38 -5.01 5.18
C ALA A 124 -5.40 -5.02 3.64
N VAL A 125 -6.25 -4.21 3.01
CA VAL A 125 -6.37 -4.13 1.54
C VAL A 125 -5.09 -3.59 0.90
N ILE A 126 -4.43 -2.63 1.56
CA ILE A 126 -3.15 -2.08 1.10
C ILE A 126 -2.05 -3.15 1.21
N GLU A 127 -2.03 -3.92 2.30
CA GLU A 127 -1.11 -5.05 2.44
C GLU A 127 -1.33 -6.11 1.34
N ASP A 128 -2.57 -6.58 1.13
CA ASP A 128 -2.89 -7.57 0.10
C ASP A 128 -2.50 -7.10 -1.32
N THR A 129 -2.62 -5.79 -1.58
CA THR A 129 -2.16 -5.16 -2.83
C THR A 129 -0.64 -5.30 -3.00
N PHE A 130 0.13 -4.99 -1.95
CA PHE A 130 1.59 -5.10 -1.99
C PHE A 130 2.10 -6.55 -1.92
N ILE A 131 1.37 -7.47 -1.28
CA ILE A 131 1.61 -8.92 -1.36
C ILE A 131 1.41 -9.40 -2.81
N THR A 132 0.32 -8.99 -3.46
CA THR A 132 0.04 -9.36 -4.87
C THR A 132 1.11 -8.80 -5.81
N ALA A 133 1.51 -7.54 -5.63
CA ALA A 133 2.60 -6.93 -6.39
C ALA A 133 3.94 -7.64 -6.17
N LEU A 134 4.26 -8.00 -4.92
CA LEU A 134 5.45 -8.80 -4.59
C LEU A 134 5.39 -10.17 -5.27
N LYS A 135 4.27 -10.89 -5.19
CA LYS A 135 4.11 -12.20 -5.86
C LYS A 135 4.33 -12.12 -7.36
N ARG A 136 3.83 -11.07 -8.02
CA ARG A 136 4.10 -10.80 -9.44
C ARG A 136 5.60 -10.61 -9.72
N ALA A 137 6.28 -9.82 -8.90
CA ALA A 137 7.72 -9.59 -9.04
C ALA A 137 8.54 -10.87 -8.78
N LEU A 138 8.19 -11.63 -7.74
CA LEU A 138 8.83 -12.90 -7.43
C LEU A 138 8.56 -13.95 -8.51
N GLY A 139 7.39 -13.99 -9.15
CA GLY A 139 7.11 -14.89 -10.28
C GLY A 139 7.96 -14.59 -11.53
N ALA A 140 8.17 -13.31 -11.85
CA ALA A 140 9.09 -12.90 -12.92
C ALA A 140 10.54 -13.26 -12.59
N LEU A 141 10.95 -13.05 -11.34
CA LEU A 141 12.28 -13.42 -10.85
C LEU A 141 12.50 -14.94 -10.84
N ASP A 142 11.48 -15.72 -10.44
CA ASP A 142 11.50 -17.18 -10.42
C ASP A 142 11.66 -17.76 -11.83
N THR A 143 10.93 -17.18 -12.79
CA THR A 143 11.02 -17.54 -14.21
C THR A 143 12.43 -17.31 -14.76
N HIS A 144 13.06 -16.16 -14.46
CA HIS A 144 14.46 -15.90 -14.83
C HIS A 144 15.43 -16.88 -14.17
N LEU A 145 15.21 -17.16 -12.89
CA LEU A 145 16.05 -18.05 -12.08
C LEU A 145 15.84 -19.54 -12.35
N ALA A 146 14.85 -19.93 -13.16
CA ALA A 146 14.63 -21.33 -13.54
C ALA A 146 15.83 -21.92 -14.28
N SER A 147 16.45 -21.15 -15.19
CA SER A 147 17.62 -21.55 -15.98
C SER A 147 18.93 -20.88 -15.57
N ASN A 148 18.91 -19.95 -14.60
CA ASN A 148 20.07 -19.17 -14.18
C ASN A 148 20.42 -19.37 -12.69
N THR A 149 21.70 -19.59 -12.39
CA THR A 149 22.23 -19.70 -11.02
C THR A 149 22.34 -18.33 -10.33
N TYR A 150 22.72 -17.31 -11.09
CA TYR A 150 22.89 -15.91 -10.67
C TYR A 150 22.08 -15.01 -11.63
N LEU A 151 21.89 -13.74 -11.27
CA LEU A 151 21.04 -12.84 -12.06
C LEU A 151 21.66 -12.44 -13.40
N VAL A 152 22.99 -12.34 -13.47
CA VAL A 152 23.74 -11.95 -14.67
C VAL A 152 24.99 -12.82 -14.83
N GLY A 153 25.17 -13.43 -16.00
CA GLY A 153 26.33 -14.27 -16.30
C GLY A 153 26.36 -15.56 -15.48
N HIS A 154 27.57 -15.98 -15.08
CA HIS A 154 27.82 -17.27 -14.41
C HIS A 154 28.50 -17.13 -13.04
N SER A 155 28.54 -15.93 -12.47
CA SER A 155 29.17 -15.60 -11.20
C SER A 155 28.37 -14.57 -10.42
N VAL A 156 28.62 -14.45 -9.11
CA VAL A 156 28.02 -13.39 -8.27
C VAL A 156 28.39 -12.01 -8.82
N THR A 157 27.36 -11.19 -9.05
CA THR A 157 27.49 -9.78 -9.44
C THR A 157 26.94 -8.83 -8.37
N LEU A 158 27.07 -7.53 -8.58
CA LEU A 158 26.44 -6.52 -7.70
C LEU A 158 24.91 -6.61 -7.71
N ALA A 159 24.30 -7.08 -8.80
CA ALA A 159 22.86 -7.36 -8.85
C ALA A 159 22.48 -8.42 -7.81
N ASP A 160 23.27 -9.49 -7.70
CA ASP A 160 23.00 -10.57 -6.76
C ASP A 160 23.13 -10.14 -5.31
N ILE A 161 24.17 -9.35 -5.01
CA ILE A 161 24.38 -8.74 -3.69
C ILE A 161 23.18 -7.88 -3.29
N VAL A 162 22.73 -6.99 -4.19
CA VAL A 162 21.63 -6.07 -3.90
C VAL A 162 20.30 -6.82 -3.78
N MET A 163 20.03 -7.79 -4.66
CA MET A 163 18.83 -8.62 -4.62
C MET A 163 18.73 -9.45 -3.33
N ALA A 164 19.79 -10.18 -2.97
CA ALA A 164 19.83 -10.98 -1.74
C ALA A 164 19.63 -10.10 -0.49
N CYS A 165 20.25 -8.91 -0.45
CA CYS A 165 20.03 -7.94 0.62
C CYS A 165 18.59 -7.40 0.65
N ASN A 166 17.94 -7.16 -0.48
CA ASN A 166 16.55 -6.68 -0.54
C ASN A 166 15.56 -7.79 -0.14
N LEU A 167 15.78 -9.03 -0.58
CA LEU A 167 15.01 -10.20 -0.18
C LEU A 167 15.15 -10.55 1.31
N TYR A 168 16.24 -10.15 1.97
CA TYR A 168 16.57 -10.53 3.35
C TYR A 168 15.43 -10.31 4.35
N HIS A 169 14.81 -9.13 4.40
CA HIS A 169 13.69 -8.88 5.30
C HIS A 169 12.42 -9.66 4.90
N GLY A 170 12.25 -9.96 3.61
CA GLY A 170 11.22 -10.89 3.16
C GLY A 170 11.40 -12.25 3.83
N PHE A 171 12.49 -12.95 3.52
CA PHE A 171 12.77 -14.29 4.02
C PHE A 171 12.87 -14.38 5.54
N THR A 172 13.50 -13.40 6.22
CA THR A 172 13.73 -13.46 7.67
C THR A 172 12.57 -12.96 8.53
N ARG A 173 11.57 -12.27 7.96
CA ARG A 173 10.50 -11.63 8.75
C ARG A 173 9.07 -11.96 8.33
N ILE A 174 8.76 -12.21 7.05
CA ILE A 174 7.36 -12.31 6.56
C ILE A 174 7.10 -13.46 5.59
N MET A 175 8.07 -13.86 4.78
CA MET A 175 7.89 -14.90 3.75
C MET A 175 8.12 -16.28 4.36
N THR A 176 7.06 -16.85 4.92
CA THR A 176 7.07 -18.20 5.50
C THR A 176 7.33 -19.27 4.44
N LYS A 177 7.65 -20.49 4.87
CA LYS A 177 7.93 -21.61 3.94
C LYS A 177 6.77 -21.88 2.96
N SER A 178 5.52 -21.69 3.42
CA SER A 178 4.33 -21.82 2.56
C SER A 178 4.19 -20.71 1.51
N PHE A 179 4.79 -19.54 1.75
CA PHE A 179 4.83 -18.43 0.78
C PHE A 179 5.97 -18.64 -0.22
N THR A 180 7.15 -19.06 0.25
CA THR A 180 8.32 -19.24 -0.63
C THR A 180 8.24 -20.48 -1.50
N SER A 181 7.43 -21.49 -1.12
CA SER A 181 7.14 -22.66 -1.96
C SER A 181 6.42 -22.33 -3.28
N GLU A 182 5.82 -21.14 -3.40
CA GLU A 182 5.27 -20.64 -4.67
C GLU A 182 6.37 -20.17 -5.65
N PHE A 183 7.60 -19.97 -5.16
CA PHE A 183 8.75 -19.42 -5.92
C PHE A 183 10.02 -20.25 -5.63
N PRO A 184 10.09 -21.52 -6.08
CA PRO A 184 11.14 -22.46 -5.69
C PRO A 184 12.54 -22.07 -6.19
N HIS A 185 12.64 -21.41 -7.34
CA HIS A 185 13.92 -20.94 -7.90
C HIS A 185 14.43 -19.69 -7.19
N VAL A 186 13.52 -18.80 -6.76
CA VAL A 186 13.84 -17.66 -5.87
C VAL A 186 14.31 -18.18 -4.51
N GLU A 187 13.62 -19.17 -3.93
CA GLU A 187 14.02 -19.73 -2.64
C GLU A 187 15.40 -20.39 -2.72
N ARG A 188 15.62 -21.27 -3.70
CA ARG A 188 16.93 -21.87 -3.99
C ARG A 188 17.99 -20.79 -4.14
N TYR A 189 17.75 -19.79 -4.98
CA TYR A 189 18.67 -18.68 -5.21
C TYR A 189 19.02 -17.93 -3.92
N PHE A 190 18.03 -17.53 -3.12
CA PHE A 190 18.27 -16.81 -1.87
C PHE A 190 19.18 -17.61 -0.93
N TRP A 191 18.92 -18.91 -0.77
CA TRP A 191 19.76 -19.79 0.05
C TRP A 191 21.15 -20.03 -0.54
N THR A 192 21.29 -20.12 -1.87
CA THR A 192 22.61 -20.14 -2.54
C THR A 192 23.39 -18.87 -2.27
N MET A 193 22.74 -17.70 -2.27
CA MET A 193 23.39 -16.41 -2.05
C MET A 193 23.82 -16.20 -0.60
N VAL A 194 22.91 -16.30 0.38
CA VAL A 194 23.24 -15.99 1.79
C VAL A 194 24.25 -16.97 2.41
N ASN A 195 24.43 -18.15 1.83
CA ASN A 195 25.45 -19.11 2.23
C ASN A 195 26.80 -18.95 1.49
N GLN A 196 26.95 -18.03 0.54
CA GLN A 196 28.26 -17.68 0.00
C GLN A 196 29.18 -17.16 1.12
N PRO A 197 30.47 -17.54 1.19
CA PRO A 197 31.35 -17.16 2.30
C PRO A 197 31.37 -15.65 2.60
N ASN A 198 31.48 -14.83 1.56
CA ASN A 198 31.51 -13.37 1.66
C ASN A 198 30.18 -12.77 2.14
N MET A 199 29.04 -13.39 1.78
CA MET A 199 27.72 -12.96 2.28
C MET A 199 27.51 -13.38 3.72
N LYS A 200 27.77 -14.65 4.03
CA LYS A 200 27.63 -15.23 5.37
C LYS A 200 28.49 -14.52 6.41
N LYS A 201 29.71 -14.10 6.04
CA LYS A 201 30.60 -13.31 6.91
C LYS A 201 29.98 -11.97 7.36
N VAL A 202 29.15 -11.35 6.52
CA VAL A 202 28.51 -10.05 6.81
C VAL A 202 27.10 -10.21 7.41
N MET A 203 26.31 -11.16 6.89
CA MET A 203 24.90 -11.35 7.24
C MET A 203 24.69 -12.29 8.44
N GLY A 204 25.71 -13.08 8.79
CA GLY A 204 25.61 -14.16 9.79
C GLY A 204 24.77 -15.34 9.30
N ASP A 205 24.34 -16.18 10.24
CA ASP A 205 23.40 -17.26 9.95
C ASP A 205 21.98 -16.72 9.73
N VAL A 206 21.42 -17.00 8.55
CA VAL A 206 20.09 -16.55 8.14
C VAL A 206 19.06 -17.65 8.42
N LYS A 207 17.95 -17.30 9.06
CA LYS A 207 16.80 -18.21 9.31
C LYS A 207 15.54 -17.67 8.62
N GLN A 208 14.69 -18.57 8.14
CA GLN A 208 13.41 -18.19 7.53
C GLN A 208 12.40 -17.76 8.60
N ALA A 209 11.45 -16.91 8.21
CA ALA A 209 10.28 -16.56 8.99
C ALA A 209 9.40 -17.80 9.21
N GLU A 210 9.16 -18.16 10.47
CA GLU A 210 8.23 -19.24 10.84
C GLU A 210 6.76 -18.77 10.72
N SER A 211 6.52 -17.47 10.92
CA SER A 211 5.20 -16.84 10.84
C SER A 211 5.31 -15.38 10.34
N VAL A 212 4.20 -14.85 9.82
CA VAL A 212 4.06 -13.41 9.55
C VAL A 212 3.87 -12.68 10.89
N PRO A 213 4.53 -11.54 11.17
CA PRO A 213 4.41 -10.86 12.46
C PRO A 213 2.96 -10.39 12.67
N PRO A 214 2.41 -10.50 13.89
CA PRO A 214 1.09 -9.95 14.19
C PRO A 214 1.12 -8.43 14.00
N VAL A 215 -0.03 -7.86 13.63
CA VAL A 215 -0.18 -6.40 13.52
C VAL A 215 0.02 -5.79 14.90
N GLN A 216 1.04 -4.94 15.05
CA GLN A 216 1.24 -4.22 16.31
C GLN A 216 0.18 -3.13 16.48
N ASN A 217 -0.80 -3.40 17.35
CA ASN A 217 -1.70 -2.36 17.88
C ASN A 217 -0.91 -1.40 18.78
N LYS A 218 -0.18 -0.46 18.15
CA LYS A 218 0.32 0.71 18.86
C LYS A 218 -0.87 1.61 19.21
N ALA A 219 -1.37 1.44 20.44
CA ALA A 219 -1.99 2.56 21.14
C ALA A 219 -1.07 3.78 20.96
N ALA A 220 -1.65 4.91 20.56
CA ALA A 220 -0.89 6.06 20.06
C ALA A 220 0.32 6.37 20.95
N ALA A 221 1.53 6.26 20.38
CA ALA A 221 2.76 6.52 21.12
C ALA A 221 2.66 7.94 21.73
N PRO A 222 2.98 8.11 23.03
CA PRO A 222 2.73 9.37 23.71
C PRO A 222 3.49 10.50 23.02
N LYS A 223 2.78 11.60 22.73
CA LYS A 223 3.38 12.81 22.16
C LYS A 223 4.57 13.23 23.03
N GLU A 224 5.76 13.32 22.44
CA GLU A 224 6.94 13.86 23.11
C GLU A 224 6.64 15.28 23.60
N GLN A 225 6.61 15.46 24.92
CA GLN A 225 6.41 16.77 25.53
C GLN A 225 7.71 17.57 25.45
N LYS A 226 7.71 18.67 24.68
CA LYS A 226 8.64 19.77 24.96
C LYS A 226 8.21 20.48 26.25
N PRO A 227 9.12 20.74 27.20
CA PRO A 227 8.77 21.34 28.48
C PRO A 227 8.59 22.86 28.36
N LYS A 228 7.68 23.43 29.15
CA LYS A 228 8.05 24.45 30.16
C LYS A 228 6.92 24.88 31.12
N ASP A 229 7.33 24.93 32.38
CA ASP A 229 6.99 25.89 33.45
C ASP A 229 5.58 25.97 34.05
N ALA A 230 5.57 25.99 35.38
CA ALA A 230 4.41 25.87 36.25
C ALA A 230 3.92 27.22 36.80
N LYS A 231 2.63 27.28 37.19
CA LYS A 231 2.24 27.48 38.61
C LYS A 231 0.73 27.38 38.89
N LYS A 232 0.41 26.63 39.95
CA LYS A 232 -0.72 26.74 40.92
C LYS A 232 -2.16 26.59 40.40
N GLU A 233 -2.88 25.52 40.78
CA GLU A 233 -3.59 25.31 42.09
C GLU A 233 -4.86 26.19 42.22
N THR A 234 -6.07 25.69 42.53
CA THR A 234 -6.43 24.61 43.48
C THR A 234 -7.82 23.96 43.26
N LYS A 235 -7.91 22.65 43.56
CA LYS A 235 -8.99 21.90 44.28
C LYS A 235 -10.47 21.93 43.82
N LYS A 236 -10.97 20.76 43.40
CA LYS A 236 -11.89 19.82 44.13
C LYS A 236 -12.20 18.61 43.19
N LYS A 237 -11.97 17.32 43.54
CA LYS A 237 -12.74 16.43 44.46
C LYS A 237 -14.27 16.58 44.29
N GLU A 238 -15.10 15.55 44.13
CA GLU A 238 -14.96 14.09 44.27
C GLU A 238 -16.28 13.47 43.72
N ALA A 239 -16.26 12.32 43.05
CA ALA A 239 -17.36 11.32 43.08
C ALA A 239 -17.01 10.06 42.25
N LYS A 240 -16.96 8.90 42.93
CA LYS A 240 -17.09 7.57 42.32
C LYS A 240 -18.52 7.07 42.53
N LYS A 241 -18.85 5.96 41.86
CA LYS A 241 -20.11 5.17 41.87
C LYS A 241 -21.13 5.63 40.80
N GLU A 242 -21.92 4.74 40.23
CA GLU A 242 -22.16 3.33 40.61
C GLU A 242 -22.30 2.43 39.36
N ALA A 243 -22.03 1.13 39.54
CA ALA A 243 -22.26 0.11 38.51
C ALA A 243 -23.22 -0.95 39.04
N GLN A 244 -24.18 -1.35 38.20
CA GLN A 244 -24.97 -2.58 38.30
C GLN A 244 -24.96 -3.13 36.86
N LYS A 245 -24.39 -4.30 36.52
CA LYS A 245 -24.74 -5.68 36.95
C LYS A 245 -26.25 -5.94 36.80
N LEU A 246 -26.67 -6.98 36.09
CA LEU A 246 -26.41 -8.39 36.42
C LEU A 246 -26.10 -9.30 35.20
N GLU A 247 -25.32 -10.35 35.46
CA GLU A 247 -25.12 -11.59 34.67
C GLU A 247 -26.01 -12.71 35.31
N PRO A 248 -25.78 -14.05 35.20
CA PRO A 248 -25.08 -14.93 34.23
C PRO A 248 -25.84 -16.27 33.89
N VAL A 249 -25.14 -17.22 33.24
CA VAL A 249 -25.31 -18.72 33.14
C VAL A 249 -26.57 -19.31 32.45
N GLU A 250 -26.56 -20.53 31.85
CA GLU A 250 -25.64 -21.71 31.89
C GLU A 250 -25.69 -22.46 30.51
N LYS A 251 -24.58 -22.86 29.87
CA LYS A 251 -23.98 -24.24 29.76
C LYS A 251 -24.99 -25.41 29.57
N ALA A 252 -24.79 -26.38 28.67
CA ALA A 252 -23.62 -26.80 27.85
C ALA A 252 -24.07 -27.46 26.49
N GLU A 253 -23.38 -28.33 25.72
CA GLU A 253 -22.09 -29.09 25.83
C GLU A 253 -21.46 -29.31 24.41
N GLU A 254 -21.08 -30.53 23.98
CA GLU A 254 -20.34 -30.90 22.74
C GLU A 254 -21.20 -31.78 21.77
N GLU A 255 -20.92 -32.07 20.47
CA GLU A 255 -19.67 -32.50 19.81
C GLU A 255 -19.71 -32.40 18.24
N GLU A 256 -18.58 -32.70 17.57
CA GLU A 256 -18.30 -32.89 16.11
C GLU A 256 -18.26 -31.68 15.12
N ALA A 257 -17.51 -31.86 14.01
CA ALA A 257 -16.80 -30.78 13.30
C ALA A 257 -17.06 -30.65 11.79
N ALA A 258 -17.16 -29.40 11.31
CA ALA A 258 -17.10 -29.00 9.89
C ALA A 258 -16.61 -27.52 9.77
N PRO A 259 -16.17 -27.02 8.59
CA PRO A 259 -15.20 -25.92 8.52
C PRO A 259 -15.76 -24.52 8.82
N LYS A 260 -14.93 -23.68 9.47
CA LYS A 260 -15.27 -22.26 9.76
C LYS A 260 -15.46 -21.46 8.46
N PRO A 261 -16.61 -20.78 8.26
CA PRO A 261 -16.80 -19.87 7.14
C PRO A 261 -15.98 -18.58 7.31
N LYS A 262 -15.65 -17.93 6.18
CA LYS A 262 -15.05 -16.58 6.17
C LYS A 262 -15.93 -15.60 6.97
N PRO A 263 -15.35 -14.60 7.67
CA PRO A 263 -16.13 -13.59 8.36
C PRO A 263 -17.07 -12.88 7.37
N LYS A 264 -18.38 -12.93 7.64
CA LYS A 264 -19.41 -12.26 6.82
C LYS A 264 -19.23 -10.74 6.93
N ASN A 265 -19.44 -10.02 5.83
CA ASN A 265 -19.44 -8.57 5.87
C ASN A 265 -20.65 -8.08 6.68
N ALA A 266 -20.55 -6.98 7.42
CA ALA A 266 -21.67 -6.43 8.18
C ALA A 266 -22.91 -6.15 7.31
N LEU A 267 -22.72 -5.84 6.02
CA LEU A 267 -23.81 -5.66 5.05
C LEU A 267 -24.49 -6.97 4.61
N ASP A 268 -23.83 -8.13 4.75
CA ASP A 268 -24.44 -9.45 4.54
C ASP A 268 -25.41 -9.84 5.69
N LEU A 269 -25.44 -9.06 6.79
CA LEU A 269 -26.33 -9.27 7.94
C LEU A 269 -27.57 -8.37 7.91
N LEU A 270 -27.69 -7.46 6.94
CA LEU A 270 -28.85 -6.58 6.80
C LEU A 270 -30.08 -7.36 6.30
N PRO A 271 -31.32 -7.00 6.73
CA PRO A 271 -32.56 -7.66 6.28
C PRO A 271 -32.64 -7.71 4.74
N PRO A 272 -33.05 -8.84 4.13
CA PRO A 272 -33.10 -8.96 2.67
C PRO A 272 -33.89 -7.82 2.02
N SER A 273 -33.26 -7.16 1.04
CA SER A 273 -33.89 -6.10 0.26
C SER A 273 -34.72 -6.70 -0.88
N LYS A 274 -35.80 -6.01 -1.25
CA LYS A 274 -36.56 -6.29 -2.48
C LYS A 274 -35.72 -6.02 -3.74
N MET A 275 -34.72 -5.14 -3.67
CA MET A 275 -33.83 -4.80 -4.78
C MET A 275 -32.64 -5.76 -4.86
N ILE A 276 -32.58 -6.57 -5.92
CA ILE A 276 -31.42 -7.40 -6.24
C ILE A 276 -30.43 -6.58 -7.08
N LEU A 277 -29.31 -6.17 -6.48
CA LEU A 277 -28.34 -5.27 -7.10
C LEU A 277 -27.73 -5.81 -8.40
N ASP A 278 -27.52 -7.13 -8.49
CA ASP A 278 -26.96 -7.77 -9.68
C ASP A 278 -27.96 -7.77 -10.85
N GLU A 279 -29.27 -7.86 -10.57
CA GLU A 279 -30.32 -7.72 -11.59
C GLU A 279 -30.39 -6.29 -12.11
N TRP A 280 -30.30 -5.29 -11.22
CA TRP A 280 -30.14 -3.89 -11.61
C TRP A 280 -28.92 -3.67 -12.51
N LYS A 281 -27.73 -4.12 -12.07
CA LYS A 281 -26.48 -3.99 -12.84
C LYS A 281 -26.55 -4.69 -14.20
N LYS A 282 -27.27 -5.81 -14.29
CA LYS A 282 -27.53 -6.54 -15.54
C LYS A 282 -28.48 -5.76 -16.46
N LEU A 283 -29.59 -5.22 -15.94
CA LEU A 283 -30.53 -4.38 -16.69
C LEU A 283 -29.84 -3.14 -17.25
N TYR A 284 -29.12 -2.39 -16.40
CA TYR A 284 -28.32 -1.23 -16.78
C TYR A 284 -27.32 -1.56 -17.89
N SER A 285 -26.60 -2.69 -17.77
CA SER A 285 -25.59 -3.10 -18.74
C SER A 285 -26.15 -3.51 -20.09
N ASN A 286 -27.32 -4.13 -20.11
CA ASN A 286 -27.95 -4.70 -21.30
C ASN A 286 -28.78 -3.68 -22.07
N THR A 287 -29.25 -2.61 -21.42
CA THR A 287 -30.01 -1.54 -22.07
C THR A 287 -29.08 -0.69 -22.94
N LYS A 288 -29.30 -0.69 -24.26
CA LYS A 288 -28.51 0.09 -25.25
C LYS A 288 -29.30 1.20 -25.94
N THR A 289 -30.62 1.07 -25.98
CA THR A 289 -31.57 2.02 -26.56
C THR A 289 -32.75 2.18 -25.59
N ASN A 290 -33.55 3.23 -25.76
CA ASN A 290 -34.71 3.54 -24.90
C ASN A 290 -34.34 3.54 -23.41
N PHE A 291 -33.17 4.09 -23.07
CA PHE A 291 -32.54 3.95 -21.77
C PHE A 291 -33.46 4.40 -20.62
N ARG A 292 -34.21 5.48 -20.85
CA ARG A 292 -35.18 6.03 -19.90
C ARG A 292 -36.41 5.15 -19.68
N GLU A 293 -36.93 4.54 -20.74
CA GLU A 293 -38.13 3.69 -20.68
C GLU A 293 -37.84 2.31 -20.09
N VAL A 294 -36.59 1.84 -20.20
CA VAL A 294 -36.18 0.48 -19.79
C VAL A 294 -35.32 0.50 -18.52
N ALA A 295 -34.17 1.17 -18.53
CA ALA A 295 -33.24 1.17 -17.40
C ALA A 295 -33.71 2.12 -16.28
N ILE A 296 -34.08 3.36 -16.58
CA ILE A 296 -34.54 4.30 -15.54
C ILE A 296 -35.87 3.85 -14.93
N LYS A 297 -36.83 3.44 -15.76
CA LYS A 297 -38.08 2.85 -15.25
C LYS A 297 -37.81 1.61 -14.38
N GLY A 298 -37.03 0.66 -14.90
CA GLY A 298 -36.69 -0.57 -14.17
C GLY A 298 -35.92 -0.30 -12.88
N PHE A 299 -35.06 0.73 -12.83
CA PHE A 299 -34.41 1.19 -11.61
C PHE A 299 -35.45 1.54 -10.55
N TRP A 300 -36.41 2.42 -10.88
CA TRP A 300 -37.43 2.86 -9.93
C TRP A 300 -38.44 1.76 -9.58
N ASP A 301 -38.75 0.84 -10.50
CA ASP A 301 -39.60 -0.33 -10.23
C ASP A 301 -38.93 -1.33 -9.26
N MET A 302 -37.59 -1.45 -9.31
CA MET A 302 -36.79 -2.31 -8.42
C MET A 302 -36.34 -1.63 -7.13
N TYR A 303 -36.21 -0.31 -7.10
CA TYR A 303 -35.55 0.43 -6.02
C TYR A 303 -36.30 0.28 -4.69
N ASP A 304 -35.53 -0.06 -3.66
CA ASP A 304 -36.01 -0.34 -2.31
C ASP A 304 -35.36 0.65 -1.32
N PRO A 305 -36.09 1.63 -0.78
CA PRO A 305 -35.55 2.65 0.11
C PRO A 305 -35.27 2.15 1.54
N GLU A 306 -35.83 1.01 1.94
CA GLU A 306 -35.47 0.34 3.20
C GLU A 306 -34.17 -0.47 3.03
N GLY A 307 -33.99 -1.04 1.84
CA GLY A 307 -32.82 -1.81 1.46
C GLY A 307 -31.58 -1.01 1.06
N TYR A 308 -31.75 0.15 0.42
CA TYR A 308 -30.66 0.94 -0.17
C TYR A 308 -30.86 2.45 -0.02
N SER A 309 -29.77 3.16 0.24
CA SER A 309 -29.73 4.61 0.27
C SER A 309 -29.07 5.18 -0.98
N LEU A 310 -29.65 6.26 -1.50
CA LEU A 310 -29.10 7.06 -2.59
C LEU A 310 -28.43 8.31 -2.03
N TRP A 311 -27.27 8.66 -2.58
CA TRP A 311 -26.47 9.81 -2.19
C TRP A 311 -25.92 10.54 -3.42
N PHE A 312 -26.04 11.87 -3.43
CA PHE A 312 -25.23 12.71 -4.29
C PHE A 312 -23.88 12.94 -3.63
N CYS A 313 -22.81 13.02 -4.44
CA CYS A 313 -21.53 13.55 -4.02
C CYS A 313 -21.05 14.64 -4.97
N ASP A 314 -20.79 15.84 -4.45
CA ASP A 314 -20.28 16.98 -5.21
C ASP A 314 -18.83 17.25 -4.73
N PHE A 315 -17.86 17.36 -5.66
CA PHE A 315 -16.44 17.51 -5.29
C PHE A 315 -16.14 18.92 -4.77
N LYS A 316 -15.40 19.02 -3.65
CA LYS A 316 -15.20 20.30 -2.92
C LYS A 316 -14.27 21.31 -3.59
N TYR A 317 -13.34 20.84 -4.42
CA TYR A 317 -12.22 21.65 -4.92
C TYR A 317 -12.20 21.70 -6.44
N ASN A 318 -13.36 21.99 -7.06
CA ASN A 318 -13.48 21.97 -8.53
C ASN A 318 -12.54 22.97 -9.21
N GLU A 319 -12.19 24.07 -8.54
CA GLU A 319 -11.24 25.09 -9.02
C GLU A 319 -9.85 24.51 -9.36
N GLU A 320 -9.45 23.40 -8.71
CA GLU A 320 -8.19 22.70 -9.00
C GLU A 320 -8.23 21.88 -10.31
N ASN A 321 -9.42 21.58 -10.83
CA ASN A 321 -9.62 20.70 -11.97
C ASN A 321 -9.39 21.46 -13.30
N THR A 322 -8.17 21.92 -13.53
CA THR A 322 -7.82 22.73 -14.71
C THR A 322 -7.44 21.91 -15.95
N VAL A 323 -7.24 20.60 -15.81
CA VAL A 323 -6.76 19.72 -16.89
C VAL A 323 -7.62 18.46 -16.97
N SER A 324 -8.36 18.32 -18.07
CA SER A 324 -9.40 17.28 -18.28
C SER A 324 -8.91 15.87 -17.99
N PHE A 325 -7.79 15.44 -18.58
CA PHE A 325 -7.26 14.09 -18.37
C PHE A 325 -6.79 13.83 -16.93
N VAL A 326 -6.31 14.87 -16.23
CA VAL A 326 -5.94 14.76 -14.81
C VAL A 326 -7.19 14.60 -13.95
N THR A 327 -8.24 15.36 -14.22
CA THR A 327 -9.55 15.22 -13.54
C THR A 327 -10.17 13.85 -13.79
N MET A 328 -10.19 13.36 -15.03
CA MET A 328 -10.65 12.01 -15.37
C MET A 328 -9.84 10.91 -14.64
N ASN A 329 -8.53 11.09 -14.49
CA ASN A 329 -7.67 10.17 -13.74
C ASN A 329 -7.91 10.26 -12.21
N LYS A 330 -8.16 11.46 -11.66
CA LYS A 330 -8.53 11.69 -10.25
C LYS A 330 -9.81 10.93 -9.90
N VAL A 331 -10.85 11.07 -10.73
CA VAL A 331 -12.09 10.29 -10.63
C VAL A 331 -11.83 8.79 -10.75
N GLY A 332 -11.05 8.35 -11.73
CA GLY A 332 -10.70 6.94 -11.91
C GLY A 332 -10.01 6.32 -10.68
N GLY A 333 -9.08 7.06 -10.06
CA GLY A 333 -8.43 6.65 -8.82
C GLY A 333 -9.39 6.55 -7.63
N PHE A 334 -10.34 7.49 -7.50
CA PHE A 334 -11.39 7.39 -6.49
C PHE A 334 -12.24 6.12 -6.69
N LEU A 335 -12.65 5.81 -7.92
CA LEU A 335 -13.42 4.57 -8.19
C LEU A 335 -12.64 3.29 -7.87
N GLN A 336 -11.33 3.27 -8.13
CA GLN A 336 -10.48 2.13 -7.74
C GLN A 336 -10.43 1.93 -6.22
N ARG A 337 -10.43 3.00 -5.43
CA ARG A 337 -10.48 2.90 -3.95
C ARG A 337 -11.85 2.46 -3.44
N MET A 338 -12.91 2.75 -4.19
CA MET A 338 -14.28 2.33 -3.87
C MET A 338 -14.60 0.88 -4.29
N ASP A 339 -13.68 0.15 -4.94
CA ASP A 339 -13.89 -1.27 -5.32
C ASP A 339 -14.22 -2.18 -4.11
N LEU A 340 -13.76 -1.79 -2.91
CA LEU A 340 -14.08 -2.46 -1.64
C LEU A 340 -15.59 -2.52 -1.31
N CYS A 341 -16.41 -1.64 -1.89
CA CYS A 341 -17.88 -1.68 -1.76
C CYS A 341 -18.59 -2.19 -3.02
N ARG A 342 -17.87 -2.63 -4.06
CA ARG A 342 -18.45 -3.03 -5.36
C ARG A 342 -19.61 -4.01 -5.27
N LYS A 343 -19.50 -5.04 -4.42
CA LYS A 343 -20.57 -6.05 -4.21
C LYS A 343 -21.85 -5.43 -3.64
N TYR A 344 -21.77 -4.30 -2.94
CA TYR A 344 -22.84 -3.68 -2.18
C TYR A 344 -23.25 -2.29 -2.67
N ALA A 345 -22.65 -1.82 -3.78
CA ALA A 345 -22.90 -0.50 -4.32
C ALA A 345 -23.00 -0.51 -5.85
N PHE A 346 -23.68 0.52 -6.38
CA PHE A 346 -23.67 0.92 -7.78
C PHE A 346 -23.48 2.43 -7.81
N TRP A 347 -22.69 2.94 -8.74
CA TRP A 347 -22.45 4.38 -8.80
C TRP A 347 -22.08 4.90 -10.19
N LYS A 348 -22.14 6.22 -10.27
CA LYS A 348 -21.94 6.99 -11.47
C LYS A 348 -21.25 8.31 -11.13
N MET A 349 -20.12 8.59 -11.77
CA MET A 349 -19.41 9.87 -11.65
C MET A 349 -19.43 10.57 -13.00
N LEU A 350 -19.79 11.86 -13.00
CA LEU A 350 -19.79 12.74 -14.16
C LEU A 350 -18.68 13.77 -14.03
N VAL A 351 -17.96 14.02 -15.12
CA VAL A 351 -17.06 15.16 -15.29
C VAL A 351 -17.76 16.14 -16.24
N ILE A 352 -18.01 17.35 -15.78
CA ILE A 352 -18.91 18.33 -16.40
C ILE A 352 -18.11 19.60 -16.72
N GLY A 353 -18.39 20.20 -17.89
CA GLY A 353 -17.78 21.42 -18.38
C GLY A 353 -16.97 21.19 -19.67
N SER A 354 -17.11 22.11 -20.63
CA SER A 354 -16.33 22.14 -21.88
C SER A 354 -14.95 22.81 -21.71
N GLU A 355 -14.81 23.67 -20.69
CA GLU A 355 -13.61 24.42 -20.37
C GLU A 355 -13.33 24.31 -18.86
N PRO A 356 -12.06 24.47 -18.42
CA PRO A 356 -11.73 24.43 -17.00
C PRO A 356 -12.29 25.65 -16.24
N PRO A 357 -12.63 25.52 -14.94
CA PRO A 357 -12.48 24.33 -14.10
C PRO A 357 -13.58 23.26 -14.32
N PHE A 358 -13.17 22.00 -14.48
CA PHE A 358 -14.10 20.87 -14.67
C PHE A 358 -14.76 20.46 -13.35
N LYS A 359 -16.09 20.39 -13.33
CA LYS A 359 -16.87 19.99 -12.16
C LYS A 359 -16.95 18.47 -12.08
N VAL A 360 -16.77 17.91 -10.88
CA VAL A 360 -16.94 16.48 -10.62
C VAL A 360 -18.16 16.27 -9.72
N LYS A 361 -19.14 15.54 -10.23
CA LYS A 361 -20.37 15.17 -9.51
C LYS A 361 -20.60 13.68 -9.56
N GLY A 362 -21.29 13.13 -8.56
CA GLY A 362 -21.52 11.69 -8.46
C GLY A 362 -22.86 11.32 -7.85
N LEU A 363 -23.30 10.12 -8.18
CA LEU A 363 -24.47 9.45 -7.65
C LEU A 363 -24.05 8.07 -7.15
N TRP A 364 -24.41 7.77 -5.90
CA TRP A 364 -24.06 6.52 -5.24
C TRP A 364 -25.31 5.85 -4.66
N LEU A 365 -25.48 4.58 -5.01
CA LEU A 365 -26.44 3.67 -4.40
C LEU A 365 -25.68 2.74 -3.47
N PHE A 366 -25.90 2.83 -2.16
CA PHE A 366 -25.30 1.95 -1.16
C PHE A 366 -26.33 1.03 -0.54
N ARG A 367 -25.94 -0.22 -0.27
CA ARG A 367 -26.71 -1.16 0.54
C ARG A 367 -26.80 -0.67 2.00
N GLY A 368 -28.02 -0.54 2.49
CA GLY A 368 -28.33 -0.03 3.83
C GLY A 368 -28.76 1.44 3.84
N PRO A 369 -29.26 1.94 4.99
CA PRO A 369 -29.86 3.27 5.11
C PRO A 369 -28.84 4.42 5.09
N GLU A 370 -27.56 4.13 5.27
CA GLU A 370 -26.45 5.09 5.36
C GLU A 370 -25.28 4.65 4.48
N ILE A 371 -24.34 5.57 4.24
CA ILE A 371 -23.05 5.23 3.64
C ILE A 371 -22.35 4.21 4.57
N PRO A 372 -21.91 3.04 4.09
CA PRO A 372 -21.35 2.02 4.97
C PRO A 372 -20.10 2.54 5.70
N GLN A 373 -20.05 2.38 7.03
CA GLN A 373 -18.98 2.99 7.85
C GLN A 373 -17.57 2.59 7.38
N PHE A 374 -17.36 1.35 6.93
CA PHE A 374 -16.06 0.91 6.40
C PHE A 374 -15.63 1.67 5.13
N VAL A 375 -16.56 2.24 4.35
CA VAL A 375 -16.23 3.12 3.22
C VAL A 375 -15.73 4.47 3.75
N MET A 376 -16.36 5.02 4.78
CA MET A 376 -15.93 6.25 5.44
C MET A 376 -14.57 6.11 6.15
N ASP A 377 -14.28 4.93 6.70
CA ASP A 377 -13.05 4.64 7.44
C ASP A 377 -11.86 4.33 6.50
N GLU A 378 -12.08 3.59 5.41
CA GLU A 378 -11.01 3.12 4.51
C GLU A 378 -10.75 4.06 3.32
N VAL A 379 -11.76 4.84 2.88
CA VAL A 379 -11.64 5.72 1.70
C VAL A 379 -11.53 7.19 2.12
N TYR A 380 -10.28 7.66 2.31
CA TYR A 380 -9.99 9.04 2.70
C TYR A 380 -10.58 10.10 1.74
N ASP A 381 -10.77 9.77 0.46
CA ASP A 381 -11.41 10.67 -0.52
C ASP A 381 -12.84 11.05 -0.17
N MET A 382 -13.55 10.25 0.65
CA MET A 382 -14.93 10.56 1.06
C MET A 382 -15.02 11.96 1.69
N ALA A 383 -13.98 12.42 2.40
CA ALA A 383 -13.90 13.75 2.97
C ALA A 383 -13.73 14.89 1.94
N LEU A 384 -13.30 14.58 0.71
CA LEU A 384 -13.08 15.53 -0.40
C LEU A 384 -14.36 15.84 -1.21
N TYR A 385 -15.45 15.14 -0.92
CA TYR A 385 -16.77 15.41 -1.48
C TYR A 385 -17.73 15.88 -0.39
N ASP A 386 -18.73 16.67 -0.75
CA ASP A 386 -19.92 16.88 0.07
C ASP A 386 -20.95 15.82 -0.29
N TRP A 387 -21.45 15.11 0.73
CA TRP A 387 -22.38 14.00 0.57
C TRP A 387 -23.77 14.42 1.04
N ALA A 388 -24.75 14.37 0.13
CA ALA A 388 -26.14 14.66 0.43
C ALA A 388 -27.00 13.42 0.14
N LYS A 389 -27.75 12.95 1.14
CA LYS A 389 -28.71 11.86 0.94
C LYS A 389 -29.85 12.37 0.04
N VAL A 390 -30.20 11.59 -0.98
CA VAL A 390 -31.25 11.97 -1.94
C VAL A 390 -32.61 11.97 -1.23
N ASP A 391 -33.32 13.09 -1.32
CA ASP A 391 -34.72 13.15 -0.90
C ASP A 391 -35.61 12.56 -2.01
N LEU A 392 -36.30 11.46 -1.68
CA LEU A 392 -37.20 10.76 -2.60
C LEU A 392 -38.59 11.40 -2.65
N SER A 393 -38.91 12.34 -1.76
CA SER A 393 -40.13 13.15 -1.85
C SER A 393 -39.99 14.30 -2.85
N ASP A 394 -38.74 14.75 -3.09
CA ASP A 394 -38.41 15.79 -4.07
C ASP A 394 -38.35 15.23 -5.50
N ALA A 395 -39.29 15.68 -6.34
CA ALA A 395 -39.36 15.31 -7.75
C ALA A 395 -38.13 15.78 -8.55
N ALA A 396 -37.52 16.92 -8.22
CA ALA A 396 -36.34 17.43 -8.89
C ALA A 396 -35.09 16.59 -8.57
N GLN A 397 -34.97 16.08 -7.34
CA GLN A 397 -33.89 15.16 -6.98
C GLN A 397 -34.07 13.78 -7.61
N LYS A 398 -35.29 13.25 -7.71
CA LYS A 398 -35.59 12.03 -8.49
C LYS A 398 -35.26 12.18 -9.97
N GLU A 399 -35.55 13.34 -10.55
CA GLU A 399 -35.16 13.66 -11.92
C GLU A 399 -33.64 13.72 -12.07
N ARG A 400 -32.93 14.40 -11.15
CA ARG A 400 -31.47 14.48 -11.10
C ARG A 400 -30.82 13.10 -11.03
N VAL A 401 -31.33 12.19 -10.17
CA VAL A 401 -30.89 10.79 -10.12
C VAL A 401 -31.04 10.11 -11.48
N SER A 402 -32.20 10.27 -12.12
CA SER A 402 -32.50 9.66 -13.42
C SER A 402 -31.55 10.17 -14.51
N ALA A 403 -31.38 11.49 -14.61
CA ALA A 403 -30.48 12.17 -15.54
C ALA A 403 -29.00 11.73 -15.36
N MET A 404 -28.55 11.51 -14.12
CA MET A 404 -27.19 11.01 -13.86
C MET A 404 -27.01 9.56 -14.30
N ILE A 405 -28.00 8.69 -14.06
CA ILE A 405 -27.92 7.26 -14.43
C ILE A 405 -27.87 7.10 -15.96
N GLU A 406 -28.60 7.94 -16.72
CA GLU A 406 -28.72 7.85 -18.19
C GLU A 406 -27.69 8.65 -19.00
N ASP A 407 -26.72 9.31 -18.37
CA ASP A 407 -25.74 10.19 -19.04
C ASP A 407 -26.38 11.33 -19.84
N LEU A 408 -27.41 11.97 -19.26
CA LEU A 408 -28.13 13.05 -19.92
C LEU A 408 -27.19 14.21 -20.26
N GLU A 409 -27.05 14.51 -21.55
CA GLU A 409 -26.29 15.66 -22.05
C GLU A 409 -27.23 16.68 -22.73
N PRO A 410 -27.16 17.98 -22.38
CA PRO A 410 -26.34 18.59 -21.33
C PRO A 410 -26.85 18.26 -19.91
N PHE A 411 -25.93 18.06 -18.96
CA PHE A 411 -26.26 17.80 -17.57
C PHE A 411 -26.31 19.11 -16.76
N GLU A 412 -27.43 19.40 -16.10
CA GLU A 412 -27.65 20.67 -15.37
C GLU A 412 -27.41 21.95 -16.22
N GLY A 413 -27.50 21.83 -17.55
CA GLY A 413 -27.24 22.93 -18.50
C GLY A 413 -25.78 23.07 -18.95
N GLU A 414 -24.89 22.17 -18.51
CA GLU A 414 -23.47 22.16 -18.86
C GLU A 414 -23.11 20.92 -19.70
N ALA A 415 -22.06 21.02 -20.53
CA ALA A 415 -21.61 19.91 -21.39
C ALA A 415 -21.04 18.74 -20.55
N LEU A 416 -21.27 17.50 -21.00
CA LEU A 416 -20.82 16.29 -20.30
C LEU A 416 -19.50 15.82 -20.91
N LEU A 417 -18.40 15.96 -20.19
CA LEU A 417 -17.06 15.65 -20.70
C LEU A 417 -16.72 14.16 -20.61
N ASP A 418 -17.10 13.50 -19.52
CA ASP A 418 -16.87 12.07 -19.27
C ASP A 418 -17.86 11.54 -18.23
N ALA A 419 -18.22 10.27 -18.32
CA ALA A 419 -19.20 9.63 -17.44
C ALA A 419 -18.81 8.19 -17.07
N LYS A 420 -18.27 8.03 -15.85
CA LYS A 420 -17.77 6.74 -15.35
C LYS A 420 -18.81 6.02 -14.51
N CYS A 421 -19.36 4.92 -15.07
CA CYS A 421 -20.14 3.94 -14.32
C CYS A 421 -19.21 2.88 -13.72
N PHE A 422 -19.54 2.41 -12.53
CA PHE A 422 -18.92 1.24 -11.91
C PHE A 422 -19.99 0.31 -11.32
N LYS A 423 -19.74 -1.00 -11.43
CA LYS A 423 -20.72 -2.06 -11.20
C LYS A 423 -20.02 -3.37 -10.86
#